data_AF-A0A0G1T1S3-F1
#
_entry.id   AF-A0A0G1T1S3-F1
#
_cell.length_a   1.000
_cell.length_b   1.000
_cell.length_c   1.000
_cell.angle_alpha   90.00
_cell.angle_beta   90.00
_cell.angle_gamma   90.00
#
_symmetry.space_group_name_H-M   'P 1'
#
loop_
_entity.id
_entity.type
_entity.pdbx_description
1 polymer ?
#
loop_
_entity_poly.entity_id
_entity_poly.type
_entity_poly.pdbx_seq_one_letter_code
_entity_poly.pdbx_strand_id
1 'polypeptide(L)' 'MSVADKLYITHIAAEDKEADTFFPEIIPMVWNEVSHEEHAADDKNNFAYTFSLYEKL' A
#
# COMPACT_ATOMS: atom_id res chain seq x y z
N MET A 1 13.43 3.33 4.63
CA MET A 1 13.80 2.63 3.39
C MET A 1 14.77 3.50 2.60
N SER A 2 16.08 3.30 2.74
CA SER A 2 17.09 4.18 2.11
C SER A 2 17.64 3.65 0.79
N VAL A 3 17.45 2.36 0.50
CA VAL A 3 18.01 1.66 -0.68
C VAL A 3 16.97 1.28 -1.73
N ALA A 4 15.68 1.48 -1.45
CA ALA A 4 14.62 1.16 -2.40
C ALA A 4 14.34 2.36 -3.31
N ASP A 5 14.18 2.09 -4.61
CA ASP A 5 13.82 3.09 -5.61
C ASP A 5 12.31 3.05 -5.95
N LYS A 6 11.67 1.90 -5.73
CA LYS A 6 10.23 1.67 -5.96
C LYS A 6 9.59 0.88 -4.83
N LEU A 7 8.32 1.16 -4.55
CA LEU A 7 7.48 0.38 -3.65
C LEU A 7 6.24 -0.12 -4.40
N TYR A 8 6.06 -1.44 -4.44
CA TYR A 8 4.84 -2.08 -4.92
C TYR A 8 4.02 -2.44 -3.68
N ILE A 9 2.95 -1.69 -3.43
CA ILE A 9 2.18 -1.78 -2.20
C ILE A 9 0.75 -2.19 -2.54
N THR A 10 0.20 -3.11 -1.75
CA THR A 10 -1.22 -3.44 -1.76
C THR A 10 -1.84 -2.89 -0.49
N HIS A 11 -2.66 -1.85 -0.60
CA HIS A 11 -3.41 -1.30 0.52
C HIS A 11 -4.70 -2.11 0.67
N ILE A 12 -4.85 -2.84 1.76
CA ILE A 12 -6.07 -3.61 2.05
C ILE A 12 -6.96 -2.79 2.96
N ALA A 13 -8.23 -2.60 2.58
CA ALA A 13 -9.22 -1.91 3.41
C ALA A 13 -9.71 -2.80 4.56
N ALA A 14 -8.80 -3.11 5.49
CA ALA A 14 -9.04 -3.92 6.68
C ALA A 14 -8.38 -3.28 7.91
N GLU A 15 -8.97 -3.52 9.08
CA GLU A 15 -8.42 -3.09 10.37
C GLU A 15 -8.19 -4.31 11.26
N ASP A 16 -7.01 -4.38 11.88
CA ASP A 16 -6.67 -5.39 12.87
C ASP A 16 -6.18 -4.70 14.16
N LYS A 17 -6.90 -4.95 15.27
CA LYS A 17 -6.59 -4.35 16.58
C LYS A 17 -5.46 -5.07 17.31
N GLU A 18 -5.09 -6.26 16.85
CA GLU A 18 -4.04 -7.09 17.45
C GLU A 18 -2.72 -7.03 16.66
N ALA A 19 -2.65 -6.16 15.64
CA ALA A 19 -1.44 -5.99 14.83
C ALA A 19 -0.23 -5.56 15.68
N ASP A 20 0.86 -6.32 15.57
CA ASP A 20 2.13 -6.10 16.27
C ASP A 20 3.28 -5.69 15.33
N THR A 21 3.02 -5.74 14.02
CA THR A 21 4.02 -5.54 12.95
C THR A 21 3.49 -4.54 11.94
N PHE A 22 4.32 -3.56 11.57
CA PHE A 22 3.92 -2.45 10.70
C PHE A 22 4.93 -2.23 9.58
N PHE A 23 4.43 -1.87 8.40
CA PHE A 23 5.26 -1.37 7.31
C PHE A 23 5.77 0.05 7.65
N PRO A 24 7.01 0.43 7.27
CA PRO A 24 7.49 1.78 7.52
C PRO A 24 6.64 2.83 6.79
N GLU A 25 6.53 4.02 7.38
CA GLU A 25 5.70 5.10 6.84
C GLU A 25 6.10 5.51 5.40
N ILE A 26 5.10 5.65 4.53
CA ILE A 26 5.26 6.12 3.15
C ILE A 26 5.03 7.64 3.15
N ILE A 27 6.10 8.39 3.44
CA ILE A 27 6.04 9.85 3.57
C ILE A 27 5.96 10.50 2.17
N PRO A 28 4.95 11.36 1.88
CA PRO A 28 4.78 12.01 0.57
C PRO A 28 5.94 12.90 0.12
N MET A 29 6.81 13.34 1.05
CA MET A 29 8.04 14.09 0.73
C MET A 29 9.16 13.22 0.18
N VAL A 30 9.06 11.89 0.30
CA VAL A 30 10.07 10.92 -0.16
C VAL A 30 9.54 10.07 -1.30
N TRP A 31 8.22 9.83 -1.34
CA TRP A 31 7.58 8.91 -2.28
C TRP A 31 6.48 9.61 -3.05
N ASN A 32 6.45 9.38 -4.36
CA ASN A 32 5.39 9.80 -5.26
C ASN A 32 4.61 8.59 -5.77
N GLU A 33 3.28 8.61 -5.66
CA GLU A 33 2.43 7.56 -6.24
C GLU A 33 2.34 7.78 -7.75
N VAL A 34 2.80 6.81 -8.53
CA VAL A 34 2.83 6.87 -10.00
C VAL A 34 1.82 5.95 -10.67
N SER A 35 1.25 5.00 -9.93
CA SER A 35 0.17 4.13 -10.40
C SER A 35 -0.75 3.77 -9.23
N HIS A 36 -2.04 3.67 -9.53
CA HIS A 36 -3.11 3.43 -8.58
C HIS A 36 -4.24 2.65 -9.27
N GLU A 37 -4.53 1.44 -8.78
CA GLU A 37 -5.60 0.58 -9.30
C GLU A 37 -6.44 0.04 -8.13
N GLU A 38 -7.73 0.41 -8.09
CA GLU A 38 -8.66 0.00 -7.04
C GLU A 38 -9.43 -1.27 -7.44
N HIS A 39 -9.65 -2.14 -6.46
CA HIS A 39 -10.48 -3.33 -6.57
C HIS A 39 -11.50 -3.36 -5.44
N ALA A 40 -12.79 -3.46 -5.79
CA ALA A 40 -13.85 -3.67 -4.82
C ALA A 40 -13.79 -5.10 -4.25
N ALA A 41 -14.32 -5.28 -3.05
CA ALA A 41 -14.52 -6.61 -2.47
C ALA A 41 -15.50 -7.43 -3.34
N ASP A 42 -15.24 -8.73 -3.43
CA ASP A 42 -16.05 -9.69 -4.17
C ASP A 42 -16.07 -11.06 -3.47
N ASP A 43 -16.75 -12.05 -4.07
CA ASP A 43 -16.87 -13.40 -3.51
C ASP A 43 -15.53 -14.13 -3.32
N LYS A 44 -14.45 -13.65 -3.97
CA LYS A 44 -13.11 -14.23 -3.87
C LYS A 44 -12.21 -13.45 -2.91
N ASN A 45 -12.48 -12.16 -2.72
CA ASN A 45 -11.72 -11.24 -1.88
C ASN A 45 -12.66 -10.43 -0.99
N ASN A 46 -12.70 -10.77 0.30
CA ASN A 46 -13.65 -10.17 1.26
C ASN A 46 -13.37 -8.68 1.57
N PHE A 47 -12.21 -8.16 1.16
CA PHE A 47 -11.81 -6.77 1.39
C PHE A 47 -11.53 -6.09 0.06
N ALA A 48 -11.93 -4.83 -0.05
CA ALA A 48 -11.44 -3.97 -1.12
C ALA A 48 -9.94 -3.75 -0.92
N TYR A 49 -9.22 -3.61 -2.02
CA TYR A 49 -7.79 -3.34 -1.98
C TYR A 49 -7.36 -2.50 -3.16
N THR A 50 -6.22 -1.83 -3.01
CA THR A 50 -5.64 -0.97 -4.04
C THR A 50 -4.20 -1.40 -4.30
N PHE A 51 -3.85 -1.59 -5.58
CA PHE A 51 -2.46 -1.69 -5.99
C PHE A 51 -1.91 -0.29 -6.25
N SER A 52 -0.86 0.07 -5.50
CA SER A 52 -0.14 1.33 -5.65
C SER A 52 1.32 1.06 -6.00
N LEU A 53 1.82 1.78 -7.01
CA LEU A 53 3.25 1.87 -7.27
C LEU A 53 3.74 3.25 -6.84
N TYR A 54 4.70 3.27 -5.91
CA TYR A 54 5.41 4.47 -5.53
C TYR A 54 6.82 4.45 -6.12
N GLU A 55 7.27 5.60 -6.59
CA GLU A 55 8.67 5.83 -6.94
C GLU A 55 9.26 6.87 -5.99
N LYS A 56 10.53 6.69 -5.66
CA LYS A 56 11.25 7.65 -4.83
C LYS A 56 11.40 8.97 -5.59
N LEU A 57 11.09 10.09 -4.93
CA LEU A 57 11.30 11.44 -5.45
C LEU A 57 12.79 11.77 -5.66
#